data_AF-A0A4Q3EGH4-F1
#
_entry.id   AF-A0A4Q3EGH4-F1
#
_cell.length_a   1.000
_cell.length_b   1.000
_cell.length_c   1.000
_cell.angle_alpha   90.00
_cell.angle_beta   90.00
_cell.angle_gamma   90.00
#
_symmetry.space_group_name_H-M   'P 1'
#
loop_
_entity.id
_entity.type
_entity.pdbx_description
1 polymer ?
#
loop_
_entity_poly.entity_id
_entity_poly.type
_entity_poly.pdbx_seq_one_letter_code
_entity_poly.pdbx_strand_id
1 'polypeptide(L)'
;ILSALIGTIAAIVVVELEYTNRETENIFARVILSAELSLLLSFAATLFSEDKKLNPSKKLMLRLAGIFLAVCLFFLIRPAEKQSDLIRFLLLALSFHLLVAFAAFTGKNNVHAFWQFNKTLFLRILTAALYSIVLFLGIAAAISAMNFLFGFKFEWDTYLILWIWIAGLFNTTFFLAGVPDNLEELEQDYSYPKGLKLFTQYVLIPLATVYVLILLAYEIKILLAWNLPKGLVSNLILSYAVFGILSLLLVYPIRNLDENKWLKTYSRYFYFLLIPLLLLLFVAVGTRVSRYGITENRYFLILLAVWLFGITIYFLISKKQNIKLIPISLCVVTLLSIYGPQSAFGVAETSQKQILINIFKKYHAVFNGKISRMPVQVSVKDGNRAAATLQYLIKNHDLSSIQSFFKKNLDVVSDSLSKQLNLYTHLKTNNWELKEKKLTWAKAQLGLS
;
A
#
# COMPACT_ATOMS: atom_id res chain seq x y z
N ILE A 1 14.26 -9.33 14.11
CA ILE A 1 15.52 -9.94 13.60
C ILE A 1 15.25 -11.28 12.93
N LEU A 2 14.72 -12.32 13.62
CA LEU A 2 14.45 -13.63 12.98
C LEU A 2 13.57 -13.53 11.72
N SER A 3 12.48 -12.76 11.76
CA SER A 3 11.64 -12.55 10.56
C SER A 3 12.42 -11.89 9.42
N ALA A 4 13.29 -10.93 9.72
CA ALA A 4 14.15 -10.30 8.71
C ALA A 4 15.15 -11.28 8.11
N LEU A 5 15.77 -12.15 8.93
CA LEU A 5 16.66 -13.21 8.46
C LEU A 5 15.94 -14.19 7.52
N ILE A 6 14.73 -14.63 7.89
CA ILE A 6 13.91 -15.51 7.06
C ILE A 6 13.58 -14.83 5.72
N GLY A 7 13.18 -13.56 5.75
CA GLY A 7 12.92 -12.77 4.54
C GLY A 7 14.17 -12.59 3.66
N THR A 8 15.32 -12.31 4.26
CA THR A 8 16.61 -12.19 3.57
C THR A 8 17.01 -13.49 2.88
N ILE A 9 16.96 -14.62 3.60
CA ILE A 9 17.27 -15.93 3.02
C ILE A 9 16.29 -16.26 1.88
N ALA A 10 14.99 -16.03 2.09
CA ALA A 10 13.99 -16.26 1.05
C ALA A 10 14.24 -15.39 -0.20
N ALA A 11 14.64 -14.13 -0.03
CA ALA A 11 14.98 -13.24 -1.13
C ALA A 11 16.23 -13.71 -1.89
N ILE A 12 17.26 -14.21 -1.21
CA ILE A 12 18.45 -14.79 -1.84
C ILE A 12 18.06 -16.04 -2.64
N VAL A 13 17.24 -16.91 -2.07
CA VAL A 13 16.76 -18.11 -2.77
C VAL A 13 15.93 -17.73 -4.01
N VAL A 14 15.15 -16.64 -3.98
CA VAL A 14 14.46 -16.15 -5.18
C VAL A 14 15.44 -15.71 -6.27
N VAL A 15 16.53 -15.03 -5.91
CA VAL A 15 17.58 -14.62 -6.86
C VAL A 15 18.28 -15.84 -7.46
N GLU A 16 18.68 -16.80 -6.63
CA GLU A 16 19.35 -18.02 -7.11
C GLU A 16 18.43 -18.93 -7.95
N LEU A 17 17.12 -18.90 -7.64
CA LEU A 17 16.12 -19.67 -8.37
C LEU A 17 15.50 -18.91 -9.54
N GLU A 18 15.94 -17.70 -9.85
CA GLU A 18 15.32 -16.87 -10.89
C GLU A 18 15.33 -17.65 -12.22
N TYR A 19 14.15 -17.77 -12.85
CA TYR A 19 13.93 -18.56 -14.06
C TYR A 19 14.24 -20.07 -13.95
N THR A 20 14.42 -20.64 -12.76
CA THR A 20 14.65 -22.08 -12.55
C THR A 20 13.40 -22.85 -12.10
N ASN A 21 12.62 -22.32 -11.16
CA ASN A 21 11.42 -22.98 -10.63
C ASN A 21 10.36 -21.96 -10.14
N ARG A 22 9.31 -21.75 -10.94
CA ARG A 22 8.24 -20.78 -10.67
C ARG A 22 7.40 -21.09 -9.43
N GLU A 23 7.11 -22.37 -9.18
CA GLU A 23 6.31 -22.73 -8.00
C GLU A 23 7.09 -22.41 -6.72
N THR A 24 8.38 -22.77 -6.70
CA THR A 24 9.27 -22.48 -5.60
C THR A 24 9.51 -20.97 -5.44
N GLU A 25 9.73 -20.24 -6.53
CA GLU A 25 9.86 -18.78 -6.53
C GLU A 25 8.62 -18.11 -5.90
N ASN A 26 7.41 -18.51 -6.31
CA ASN A 26 6.16 -17.98 -5.75
C ASN A 26 6.01 -18.29 -4.25
N ILE A 27 6.49 -19.45 -3.80
CA ILE A 27 6.51 -19.80 -2.37
C ILE A 27 7.46 -18.87 -1.62
N PHE A 28 8.70 -18.69 -2.07
CA PHE A 28 9.66 -17.82 -1.40
C PHE A 28 9.27 -16.34 -1.46
N ALA A 29 8.67 -15.88 -2.56
CA ALA A 29 8.06 -14.55 -2.62
C ALA A 29 7.02 -14.37 -1.50
N ARG A 30 6.15 -15.35 -1.27
CA ARG A 30 5.17 -15.31 -0.16
C ARG A 30 5.85 -15.38 1.21
N VAL A 31 6.97 -16.09 1.34
CA VAL A 31 7.78 -16.09 2.57
C VAL A 31 8.33 -14.70 2.85
N ILE A 32 8.87 -13.99 1.86
CA ILE A 32 9.35 -12.60 2.00
C ILE A 32 8.24 -11.68 2.52
N LEU A 33 7.07 -11.72 1.86
CA LEU A 33 5.92 -10.91 2.27
C LEU A 33 5.47 -11.24 3.71
N SER A 34 5.40 -12.52 4.05
CA SER A 34 4.94 -12.95 5.38
C SER A 34 5.96 -12.61 6.47
N ALA A 35 7.25 -12.68 6.14
CA ALA A 35 8.35 -12.25 7.01
C ALA A 35 8.27 -10.75 7.33
N GLU A 36 7.96 -9.91 6.35
CA GLU A 36 7.74 -8.48 6.56
C GLU A 36 6.56 -8.21 7.51
N LEU A 37 5.40 -8.82 7.24
CA LEU A 37 4.22 -8.66 8.11
C LEU A 37 4.50 -9.16 9.53
N SER A 38 5.19 -10.30 9.65
CA SER A 38 5.62 -10.87 10.93
C SER A 38 6.56 -9.93 11.70
N LEU A 39 7.50 -9.28 11.01
CA LEU A 39 8.40 -8.29 11.61
C LEU A 39 7.62 -7.12 12.21
N LEU A 40 6.71 -6.53 11.43
CA LEU A 40 5.90 -5.38 11.85
C LEU A 40 4.97 -5.73 13.01
N LEU A 41 4.27 -6.86 12.93
CA LEU A 41 3.38 -7.32 14.00
C LEU A 41 4.15 -7.65 15.29
N SER A 42 5.28 -8.33 15.18
CA SER A 42 6.12 -8.64 16.34
C SER A 42 6.71 -7.38 16.97
N PHE A 43 7.05 -6.37 16.16
CA PHE A 43 7.52 -5.09 16.64
C PHE A 43 6.40 -4.32 17.37
N ALA A 44 5.23 -4.17 16.74
CA ALA A 44 4.07 -3.56 17.37
C ALA A 44 3.66 -4.27 18.67
N ALA A 45 3.65 -5.61 18.69
CA ALA A 45 3.35 -6.40 19.88
C ALA A 45 4.37 -6.15 21.00
N THR A 46 5.65 -5.98 20.66
CA THR A 46 6.73 -5.66 21.61
C THR A 46 6.49 -4.29 22.24
N LEU A 47 6.28 -3.27 21.41
CA LEU A 47 6.02 -1.89 21.84
C LEU A 47 4.78 -1.80 22.74
N PHE A 48 3.69 -2.46 22.35
CA PHE A 48 2.47 -2.51 23.15
C PHE A 48 2.68 -3.22 24.49
N SER A 49 3.45 -4.31 24.51
CA SER A 49 3.76 -5.04 25.74
C SER A 49 4.59 -4.21 26.71
N GLU A 50 5.51 -3.40 26.19
CA GLU A 50 6.35 -2.49 26.98
C GLU A 50 5.54 -1.33 27.56
N ASP A 51 4.69 -0.66 26.75
CA ASP A 51 3.75 0.37 27.23
C ASP A 51 2.85 -0.16 28.36
N LYS A 52 2.38 -1.41 28.24
CA LYS A 52 1.50 -2.05 29.23
C LYS A 52 2.23 -2.76 30.36
N LYS A 53 3.57 -2.73 30.39
CA LYS A 53 4.41 -3.44 31.37
C LYS A 53 3.98 -4.90 31.54
N LEU A 54 3.64 -5.56 30.43
CA LEU A 54 3.20 -6.95 30.44
C LEU A 54 4.35 -7.88 30.85
N ASN A 55 4.01 -8.95 31.56
CA ASN A 55 5.00 -9.96 31.91
C ASN A 55 5.58 -10.67 30.66
N PRO A 56 6.78 -11.31 30.77
CA PRO A 56 7.44 -11.94 29.64
C PRO A 56 6.58 -12.97 28.89
N SER A 57 5.75 -13.73 29.60
CA SER A 57 4.86 -14.74 29.01
C SER A 57 3.79 -14.11 28.10
N LYS A 58 3.12 -13.04 28.55
CA LYS A 58 2.13 -12.31 27.73
C LYS A 58 2.78 -11.64 26.53
N LYS A 59 3.98 -11.05 26.71
CA LYS A 59 4.78 -10.48 25.61
C LYS A 59 5.12 -11.54 24.54
N LEU A 60 5.54 -12.73 24.97
CA LEU A 60 5.79 -13.85 24.07
C LEU A 60 4.51 -14.30 23.36
N MET A 61 3.40 -14.43 24.08
CA MET A 61 2.11 -14.85 23.51
C MET A 61 1.62 -13.87 22.42
N LEU A 62 1.75 -12.56 22.63
CA LEU A 62 1.38 -11.55 21.63
C LEU A 62 2.28 -11.61 20.39
N ARG A 63 3.59 -11.84 20.55
CA ARG A 63 4.51 -12.05 19.43
C ARG A 63 4.14 -13.31 18.64
N LEU A 64 3.86 -14.42 19.34
CA LEU A 64 3.43 -15.67 18.71
C LEU A 64 2.09 -15.51 17.98
N ALA A 65 1.15 -14.75 18.52
CA ALA A 65 -0.10 -14.42 17.84
C ALA A 65 0.13 -13.62 16.56
N GLY A 66 1.07 -12.66 16.57
CA GLY A 66 1.48 -11.92 15.39
C GLY A 66 2.13 -12.82 14.32
N ILE A 67 3.00 -13.74 14.72
CA ILE A 67 3.61 -14.73 13.83
C ILE A 67 2.54 -15.66 13.25
N PHE A 68 1.63 -16.16 14.09
CA PHE A 68 0.52 -17.01 13.66
C PHE A 68 -0.35 -16.31 12.62
N LEU A 69 -0.71 -15.04 12.84
CA LEU A 69 -1.44 -14.25 11.86
C LEU A 69 -0.67 -14.12 10.54
N ALA A 70 0.64 -13.86 10.58
CA ALA A 70 1.46 -13.80 9.37
C ALA A 70 1.50 -15.15 8.63
N VAL A 71 1.54 -16.27 9.35
CA VAL A 71 1.45 -17.63 8.76
C VAL A 71 0.06 -17.88 8.15
N CYS A 72 -1.03 -17.45 8.79
CA CYS A 72 -2.35 -17.53 8.16
C CYS A 72 -2.40 -16.70 6.87
N LEU A 73 -1.85 -15.48 6.89
CA LEU A 73 -1.80 -14.59 5.73
C LEU A 73 -0.94 -15.15 4.60
N PHE A 74 0.13 -15.90 4.90
CA PHE A 74 0.90 -16.64 3.91
C PHE A 74 -0.01 -17.49 3.03
N PHE A 75 -0.93 -18.27 3.62
CA PHE A 75 -1.85 -19.15 2.86
C PHE A 75 -2.95 -18.41 2.11
N LEU A 76 -3.35 -17.22 2.57
CA LEU A 76 -4.43 -16.42 1.99
C LEU A 76 -3.98 -15.53 0.83
N ILE A 77 -2.76 -14.99 0.88
CA ILE A 77 -2.26 -14.00 -0.08
C ILE A 77 -1.46 -14.69 -1.18
N ARG A 78 -1.98 -14.65 -2.41
CA ARG A 78 -1.34 -15.26 -3.60
C ARG A 78 -1.14 -14.22 -4.70
N PRO A 79 -0.13 -13.34 -4.57
CA PRO A 79 0.04 -12.17 -5.43
C PRO A 79 0.37 -12.54 -6.89
N ALA A 80 0.99 -13.70 -7.11
CA ALA A 80 1.23 -14.25 -8.44
C ALA A 80 -0.09 -14.53 -9.21
N GLU A 81 -1.08 -15.07 -8.51
CA GLU A 81 -2.40 -15.41 -9.07
C GLU A 81 -3.30 -14.18 -9.18
N LYS A 82 -3.42 -13.40 -8.10
CA LYS A 82 -4.39 -12.32 -7.96
C LYS A 82 -3.70 -10.98 -7.74
N GLN A 83 -3.89 -10.02 -8.66
CA GLN A 83 -3.35 -8.68 -8.46
C GLN A 83 -3.95 -8.00 -7.21
N SER A 84 -5.19 -8.34 -6.85
CA SER A 84 -5.80 -7.89 -5.60
C SER A 84 -4.97 -8.26 -4.37
N ASP A 85 -4.33 -9.42 -4.37
CA ASP A 85 -3.60 -9.92 -3.20
C ASP A 85 -2.29 -9.16 -2.97
N LEU A 86 -1.64 -8.66 -4.03
CA LEU A 86 -0.52 -7.73 -3.89
C LEU A 86 -0.99 -6.43 -3.22
N ILE A 87 -2.15 -5.90 -3.61
CA ILE A 87 -2.72 -4.69 -2.99
C ILE A 87 -3.11 -4.98 -1.54
N ARG A 88 -3.71 -6.14 -1.22
CA ARG A 88 -4.00 -6.56 0.15
C ARG A 88 -2.75 -6.60 1.02
N PHE A 89 -1.67 -7.18 0.49
CA PHE A 89 -0.39 -7.19 1.17
C PHE A 89 0.09 -5.77 1.47
N LEU A 90 0.09 -4.87 0.48
CA LEU A 90 0.53 -3.48 0.68
C LEU A 90 -0.33 -2.74 1.71
N LEU A 91 -1.65 -2.99 1.75
CA LEU A 91 -2.55 -2.42 2.75
C LEU A 91 -2.31 -2.99 4.15
N LEU A 92 -1.99 -4.28 4.27
CA LEU A 92 -1.60 -4.91 5.54
C LEU A 92 -0.26 -4.36 6.03
N ALA A 93 0.74 -4.27 5.15
CA ALA A 93 2.03 -3.67 5.45
C ALA A 93 1.86 -2.23 5.91
N LEU A 94 1.06 -1.41 5.20
CA LEU A 94 0.72 -0.05 5.62
C LEU A 94 0.02 -0.02 6.99
N SER A 95 -0.98 -0.87 7.20
CA SER A 95 -1.73 -0.92 8.47
C SER A 95 -0.83 -1.31 9.64
N PHE A 96 0.08 -2.26 9.45
CA PHE A 96 1.00 -2.71 10.50
C PHE A 96 2.13 -1.69 10.74
N HIS A 97 2.60 -0.97 9.72
CA HIS A 97 3.47 0.18 9.90
C HIS A 97 2.78 1.29 10.72
N LEU A 98 1.52 1.60 10.40
CA LEU A 98 0.73 2.56 11.18
C LEU A 98 0.51 2.06 12.61
N LEU A 99 0.29 0.76 12.80
CA LEU A 99 0.16 0.14 14.12
C LEU A 99 1.43 0.33 14.95
N VAL A 100 2.63 0.11 14.38
CA VAL A 100 3.91 0.38 15.05
C VAL A 100 3.99 1.83 15.56
N ALA A 101 3.50 2.80 14.77
CA ALA A 101 3.54 4.22 15.13
C ALA A 101 2.80 4.55 16.43
N PHE A 102 1.72 3.83 16.76
CA PHE A 102 0.89 4.12 17.95
C PHE A 102 0.81 2.98 18.97
N ALA A 103 1.40 1.81 18.71
CA ALA A 103 1.32 0.63 19.58
C ALA A 103 1.81 0.91 21.02
N ALA A 104 2.87 1.70 21.15
CA ALA A 104 3.42 2.14 22.44
C ALA A 104 2.62 3.30 23.09
N PHE A 105 1.57 3.83 22.46
CA PHE A 105 0.92 5.08 22.89
C PHE A 105 -0.60 4.96 22.98
N THR A 106 -1.10 3.85 23.52
CA THR A 106 -2.54 3.58 23.64
C THR A 106 -3.21 4.27 24.83
N GLY A 107 -2.44 4.81 25.79
CA GLY A 107 -2.93 5.59 26.92
C GLY A 107 -3.39 7.02 26.58
N LYS A 108 -3.99 7.69 27.56
CA LYS A 108 -4.30 9.14 27.53
C LYS A 108 -3.06 9.94 27.94
N ASN A 109 -2.88 11.14 27.38
CA ASN A 109 -1.85 12.14 27.76
C ASN A 109 -0.37 11.83 27.45
N ASN A 110 -0.08 11.15 26.35
CA ASN A 110 1.30 10.90 25.85
C ASN A 110 1.41 11.30 24.37
N VAL A 111 0.91 12.48 24.02
CA VAL A 111 0.96 13.01 22.64
C VAL A 111 2.37 13.52 22.32
N HIS A 112 3.05 14.09 23.30
CA HIS A 112 4.42 14.56 23.14
C HIS A 112 5.39 13.38 23.00
N ALA A 113 5.33 12.39 23.90
CA ALA A 113 6.11 11.16 23.76
C ALA A 113 5.82 10.42 22.45
N PHE A 114 4.56 10.36 22.03
CA PHE A 114 4.18 9.81 20.71
C PHE A 114 4.89 10.54 19.57
N TRP A 115 4.95 11.87 19.63
CA TRP A 115 5.67 12.65 18.62
C TRP A 115 7.17 12.38 18.67
N GLN A 116 7.78 12.40 19.86
CA GLN A 116 9.22 12.16 20.03
C GLN A 116 9.62 10.77 19.53
N PHE A 117 8.83 9.75 19.83
CA PHE A 117 9.03 8.39 19.35
C PHE A 117 8.99 8.33 17.82
N ASN A 118 7.92 8.85 17.20
CA ASN A 118 7.78 8.79 15.74
C ASN A 118 8.82 9.65 15.01
N LYS A 119 9.22 10.80 15.58
CA LYS A 119 10.35 11.59 15.11
C LYS A 119 11.63 10.75 15.11
N THR A 120 11.92 10.06 16.22
CA THR A 120 13.11 9.22 16.35
C THR A 120 13.08 8.07 15.34
N LEU A 121 11.96 7.35 15.21
CA LEU A 121 11.82 6.30 14.19
C LEU A 121 11.99 6.83 12.77
N PHE A 122 11.42 7.99 12.46
CA PHE A 122 11.54 8.64 11.15
C PHE A 122 13.00 8.99 10.83
N LEU A 123 13.74 9.60 11.77
CA LEU A 123 15.17 9.89 11.57
C LEU A 123 16.01 8.61 11.52
N ARG A 124 15.62 7.57 12.27
CA ARG A 124 16.31 6.27 12.26
C ARG A 124 16.15 5.53 10.94
N ILE A 125 14.97 5.52 10.33
CA ILE A 125 14.81 4.86 9.02
C ILE A 125 15.59 5.60 7.92
N LEU A 126 15.64 6.93 7.96
CA LEU A 126 16.44 7.73 7.02
C LEU A 126 17.94 7.48 7.18
N THR A 127 18.44 7.46 8.42
CA THR A 127 19.86 7.18 8.69
C THR A 127 20.22 5.72 8.39
N ALA A 128 19.33 4.76 8.68
CA ALA A 128 19.50 3.35 8.30
C ALA A 128 19.60 3.17 6.79
N ALA A 129 18.72 3.84 6.02
CA ALA A 129 18.75 3.81 4.56
C ALA A 129 20.04 4.42 4.01
N LEU A 130 20.45 5.60 4.50
CA LEU A 130 21.70 6.25 4.11
C LEU A 130 22.90 5.33 4.36
N TYR A 131 23.01 4.76 5.56
CA TYR A 131 24.12 3.87 5.93
C TYR A 131 24.11 2.58 5.12
N SER A 132 22.93 2.03 4.81
CA SER A 132 22.78 0.86 3.94
C SER A 132 23.27 1.15 2.51
N ILE A 133 22.92 2.31 1.96
CA ILE A 133 23.37 2.74 0.62
C ILE A 133 24.89 2.92 0.61
N VAL A 134 25.45 3.64 1.58
CA VAL A 134 26.90 3.87 1.66
C VAL A 134 27.65 2.54 1.83
N LEU A 135 27.17 1.66 2.71
CA LEU A 135 27.75 0.33 2.91
C LEU A 135 27.70 -0.51 1.62
N PHE A 136 26.57 -0.52 0.93
CA PHE A 136 26.42 -1.22 -0.34
C PHE A 136 27.38 -0.68 -1.39
N LEU A 137 27.42 0.64 -1.59
CA LEU A 137 28.32 1.27 -2.57
C LEU A 137 29.79 1.00 -2.26
N GLY A 138 30.18 1.06 -0.99
CA GLY A 138 31.55 0.77 -0.55
C GLY A 138 31.98 -0.67 -0.85
N ILE A 139 31.15 -1.66 -0.50
CA ILE A 139 31.45 -3.07 -0.73
C ILE A 139 31.34 -3.42 -2.23
N ALA A 140 30.32 -2.91 -2.92
CA ALA A 140 30.15 -3.11 -4.36
C ALA A 140 31.36 -2.57 -5.13
N ALA A 141 31.87 -1.38 -4.77
CA ALA A 141 33.08 -0.82 -5.38
C ALA A 141 34.31 -1.72 -5.13
N ALA A 142 34.45 -2.30 -3.94
CA ALA A 142 35.52 -3.24 -3.64
C ALA A 142 35.42 -4.53 -4.48
N ILE A 143 34.22 -5.09 -4.63
CA ILE A 143 33.97 -6.27 -5.49
C ILE A 143 34.29 -5.94 -6.96
N SER A 144 33.88 -4.77 -7.45
CA SER A 144 34.22 -4.32 -8.81
C SER A 144 35.72 -4.13 -9.00
N ALA A 145 36.42 -3.56 -8.02
CA ALA A 145 37.87 -3.43 -8.06
C ALA A 145 38.56 -4.80 -8.08
N MET A 146 38.01 -5.78 -7.35
CA MET A 146 38.50 -7.16 -7.38
C MET A 146 38.35 -7.81 -8.76
N ASN A 147 37.20 -7.64 -9.43
CA ASN A 147 37.01 -8.08 -10.81
C ASN A 147 38.04 -7.45 -11.76
N PHE A 148 38.30 -6.15 -11.61
CA PHE A 148 39.21 -5.41 -12.50
C PHE A 148 40.69 -5.72 -12.25
N LEU A 149 41.13 -5.71 -10.99
CA LEU A 149 42.55 -5.81 -10.62
C LEU A 149 43.06 -7.26 -10.57
N PHE A 150 42.22 -8.20 -10.15
CA PHE A 150 42.61 -9.59 -9.95
C PHE A 150 41.95 -10.55 -10.96
N GLY A 151 41.12 -10.04 -11.88
CA GLY A 151 40.46 -10.85 -12.90
C GLY A 151 39.38 -11.79 -12.36
N PHE A 152 38.81 -11.50 -11.18
CA PHE A 152 37.64 -12.21 -10.68
C PHE A 152 36.42 -11.98 -11.60
N LYS A 153 35.44 -12.89 -11.54
CA LYS A 153 34.23 -12.88 -12.37
C LYS A 153 32.96 -12.85 -11.53
N PHE A 154 32.83 -11.89 -10.62
CA PHE A 154 31.58 -11.68 -9.91
C PHE A 154 30.53 -11.10 -10.86
N GLU A 155 29.40 -11.78 -10.98
CA GLU A 155 28.27 -11.37 -11.83
C GLU A 155 27.28 -10.46 -11.07
N TRP A 156 26.21 -10.03 -11.75
CA TRP A 156 25.24 -9.07 -11.24
C TRP A 156 24.45 -9.59 -10.02
N ASP A 157 24.26 -10.90 -9.93
CA ASP A 157 23.60 -11.62 -8.83
C ASP A 157 24.32 -11.40 -7.49
N THR A 158 25.66 -11.37 -7.52
CA THR A 158 26.51 -11.12 -6.35
C THR A 158 26.20 -9.76 -5.73
N TYR A 159 26.04 -8.73 -6.57
CA TYR A 159 25.67 -7.39 -6.13
C TYR A 159 24.24 -7.36 -5.58
N LEU A 160 23.30 -8.09 -6.19
CA LEU A 160 21.94 -8.16 -5.69
C LEU A 160 21.85 -8.89 -4.34
N ILE A 161 22.56 -10.01 -4.18
CA ILE A 161 22.65 -10.76 -2.92
C ILE A 161 23.26 -9.89 -1.83
N LEU A 162 24.34 -9.15 -2.13
CA LEU A 162 24.93 -8.17 -1.21
C LEU A 162 23.89 -7.12 -0.76
N TRP A 163 23.15 -6.54 -1.72
CA TRP A 163 22.09 -5.60 -1.41
C TRP A 163 21.01 -6.21 -0.52
N ILE A 164 20.58 -7.45 -0.78
CA ILE A 164 19.57 -8.16 0.01
C ILE A 164 20.03 -8.38 1.46
N TRP A 165 21.29 -8.78 1.67
CA TRP A 165 21.86 -8.91 3.02
C TRP A 165 21.86 -7.57 3.76
N ILE A 166 22.29 -6.51 3.09
CA ILE A 166 22.37 -5.16 3.68
C ILE A 166 20.97 -4.62 3.99
N ALA A 167 20.06 -4.64 3.02
CA ALA A 167 18.71 -4.12 3.15
C ALA A 167 17.85 -4.95 4.12
N GLY A 168 18.06 -6.26 4.17
CA GLY A 168 17.28 -7.14 5.04
C GLY A 168 17.81 -7.19 6.47
N LEU A 169 19.10 -7.48 6.68
CA LEU A 169 19.64 -7.67 8.03
C LEU A 169 20.32 -6.44 8.62
N PHE A 170 21.27 -5.84 7.89
CA PHE A 170 22.00 -4.69 8.42
C PHE A 170 21.04 -3.54 8.69
N ASN A 171 20.20 -3.17 7.72
CA ASN A 171 19.24 -2.08 7.85
C ASN A 171 18.28 -2.32 9.01
N THR A 172 17.64 -3.49 9.07
CA THR A 172 16.68 -3.83 10.13
C THR A 172 17.34 -3.80 11.51
N THR A 173 18.54 -4.37 11.64
CA THR A 173 19.24 -4.42 12.93
C THR A 173 19.67 -3.01 13.37
N PHE A 174 20.22 -2.22 12.46
CA PHE A 174 20.60 -0.84 12.72
C PHE A 174 19.39 0.03 13.10
N PHE A 175 18.27 -0.13 12.39
CA PHE A 175 17.02 0.57 12.70
C PHE A 175 16.50 0.20 14.10
N LEU A 176 16.40 -1.09 14.40
CA LEU A 176 15.87 -1.59 15.68
C LEU A 176 16.74 -1.20 16.87
N ALA A 177 18.07 -1.17 16.71
CA ALA A 177 19.00 -0.71 17.74
C ALA A 177 18.86 0.78 18.07
N GLY A 178 18.16 1.54 17.21
CA GLY A 178 17.89 2.96 17.40
C GLY A 178 16.50 3.29 17.98
N VAL A 179 15.68 2.27 18.27
CA VAL A 179 14.35 2.44 18.86
C VAL A 179 14.51 2.80 20.34
N PRO A 180 13.81 3.81 20.87
CA PRO A 180 13.93 4.19 22.29
C PRO A 180 13.51 3.06 23.25
N ASP A 181 14.36 2.78 24.24
CA ASP A 181 14.10 1.75 25.26
C ASP A 181 13.18 2.25 26.39
N ASN A 182 13.34 3.52 26.81
CA ASN A 182 12.51 4.13 27.86
C ASN A 182 11.46 5.07 27.29
N LEU A 183 10.24 4.56 27.15
CA LEU A 183 9.10 5.32 26.61
C LEU A 183 8.60 6.43 27.55
N GLU A 184 8.83 6.31 28.86
CA GLU A 184 8.35 7.29 29.85
C GLU A 184 9.18 8.58 29.82
N GLU A 185 10.49 8.45 29.58
CA GLU A 185 11.41 9.60 29.45
C GLU A 185 11.09 10.48 28.24
N LEU A 186 10.48 9.92 27.18
CA LEU A 186 10.12 10.65 25.97
C LEU A 186 9.10 11.77 26.22
N GLU A 187 8.30 11.70 27.29
CA GLU A 187 7.36 12.78 27.60
C GLU A 187 8.09 14.02 28.13
N GLN A 188 9.27 13.83 28.75
CA GLN A 188 10.11 14.90 29.31
C GLN A 188 11.18 15.40 28.31
N ASP A 189 11.37 14.73 27.18
CA ASP A 189 12.31 15.15 26.14
C ASP A 189 11.72 16.29 25.29
N TYR A 190 12.08 17.53 25.59
CA TYR A 190 11.71 18.70 24.77
C TYR A 190 12.72 19.03 23.66
N SER A 191 13.69 18.14 23.39
CA SER A 191 14.67 18.34 22.34
C SER A 191 14.02 18.35 20.96
N TYR A 192 14.47 19.29 20.13
CA TYR A 192 14.04 19.40 18.75
C TYR A 192 15.26 19.61 17.85
N PRO A 193 15.53 18.69 16.89
CA PRO A 193 16.72 18.79 16.05
C PRO A 193 16.73 20.07 15.22
N LYS A 194 17.81 20.86 15.33
CA LYS A 194 17.95 22.14 14.58
C LYS A 194 17.80 21.94 13.07
N GLY A 195 18.39 20.88 12.53
CA GLY A 195 18.26 20.52 11.11
C GLY A 195 16.81 20.25 10.69
N LEU A 196 16.05 19.54 11.51
CA LEU A 196 14.62 19.28 11.27
C LEU A 196 13.80 20.58 11.32
N LYS A 197 14.18 21.52 12.21
CA LYS A 197 13.51 22.83 12.34
C LYS A 197 13.69 23.63 11.07
N LEU A 198 14.93 23.77 10.64
CA LEU A 198 15.29 24.51 9.43
C LEU A 198 14.64 23.90 8.20
N PHE A 199 14.78 22.58 8.03
CA PHE A 199 14.20 21.86 6.90
C PHE A 199 12.68 22.03 6.82
N THR A 200 11.97 21.86 7.94
CA THR A 200 10.51 21.92 7.89
C THR A 200 10.01 23.36 7.71
N GLN A 201 10.59 24.34 8.42
CA GLN A 201 10.15 25.73 8.36
C GLN A 201 10.47 26.41 7.03
N TYR A 202 11.65 26.17 6.45
CA TYR A 202 12.14 26.90 5.29
C TYR A 202 12.14 26.11 3.99
N VAL A 203 11.95 24.79 4.03
CA VAL A 203 11.84 23.96 2.82
C VAL A 203 10.44 23.39 2.68
N LEU A 204 9.98 22.58 3.64
CA LEU A 204 8.71 21.86 3.49
C LEU A 204 7.49 22.78 3.46
N ILE A 205 7.38 23.73 4.40
CA ILE A 205 6.21 24.62 4.49
C ILE A 205 6.11 25.56 3.28
N PRO A 206 7.19 26.24 2.84
CA PRO A 206 7.15 27.05 1.62
C PRO A 206 6.77 26.22 0.39
N LEU A 207 7.33 25.01 0.24
CA LEU A 207 7.00 24.13 -0.87
C LEU A 207 5.52 23.70 -0.84
N ALA A 208 4.98 23.38 0.33
CA ALA A 208 3.57 23.06 0.50
C ALA A 208 2.66 24.25 0.14
N THR A 209 3.11 25.45 0.48
CA THR A 209 2.39 26.70 0.18
C THR A 209 2.37 26.97 -1.32
N VAL A 210 3.51 26.85 -2.00
CA VAL A 210 3.56 26.95 -3.48
C VAL A 210 2.68 25.88 -4.12
N TYR A 211 2.74 24.66 -3.61
CA TYR A 211 1.95 23.55 -4.15
C TYR A 211 0.43 23.81 -4.02
N VAL A 212 -0.06 24.25 -2.86
CA VAL A 212 -1.49 24.54 -2.71
C VAL A 212 -1.95 25.69 -3.61
N LEU A 213 -1.12 26.71 -3.82
CA LEU A 213 -1.43 27.81 -4.73
C LEU A 213 -1.59 27.33 -6.17
N ILE A 214 -0.68 26.45 -6.63
CA ILE A 214 -0.78 25.82 -7.96
C ILE A 214 -2.06 25.00 -8.08
N LEU A 215 -2.40 24.22 -7.05
CA LEU A 215 -3.61 23.40 -7.06
C LEU A 215 -4.87 24.26 -7.11
N LEU A 216 -4.98 25.28 -6.26
CA LEU A 216 -6.13 26.18 -6.25
C LEU A 216 -6.29 26.93 -7.58
N ALA A 217 -5.19 27.39 -8.19
CA ALA A 217 -5.22 27.98 -9.53
C ALA A 217 -5.73 26.97 -10.58
N TYR A 218 -5.32 25.71 -10.45
CA TYR A 218 -5.79 24.64 -11.32
C TYR A 218 -7.27 24.30 -11.10
N GLU A 219 -7.77 24.34 -9.86
CA GLU A 219 -9.20 24.18 -9.57
C GLU A 219 -10.03 25.27 -10.23
N ILE A 220 -9.60 26.52 -10.12
CA ILE A 220 -10.24 27.65 -10.79
C ILE A 220 -10.29 27.41 -12.30
N LYS A 221 -9.19 26.95 -12.90
CA LYS A 221 -9.16 26.58 -14.32
C LYS A 221 -10.19 25.49 -14.66
N ILE A 222 -10.34 24.47 -13.82
CA ILE A 222 -11.32 23.40 -14.03
C ILE A 222 -12.75 23.94 -13.93
N LEU A 223 -13.04 24.80 -12.96
CA LEU A 223 -14.35 25.42 -12.78
C LEU A 223 -14.71 26.32 -13.97
N LEU A 224 -13.75 27.12 -14.48
CA LEU A 224 -13.96 27.97 -15.65
C LEU A 224 -14.12 27.16 -16.94
N ALA A 225 -13.34 26.11 -17.13
CA ALA A 225 -13.40 25.26 -18.33
C ALA A 225 -14.56 24.25 -18.29
N TRP A 226 -15.19 24.06 -17.13
CA TRP A 226 -16.21 23.04 -16.85
C TRP A 226 -15.83 21.63 -17.34
N ASN A 227 -14.55 21.30 -17.28
CA ASN A 227 -14.01 20.07 -17.84
C ASN A 227 -13.06 19.40 -16.85
N LEU A 228 -13.49 18.25 -16.32
CA LEU A 228 -12.72 17.47 -15.37
C LEU A 228 -11.58 16.70 -16.08
N PRO A 229 -10.31 16.95 -15.72
CA PRO A 229 -9.17 16.26 -16.28
C PRO A 229 -9.22 14.76 -16.00
N LYS A 230 -8.66 13.97 -16.91
CA LYS A 230 -8.62 12.51 -16.76
C LYS A 230 -7.61 12.10 -15.68
N GLY A 231 -8.08 11.87 -14.45
CA GLY A 231 -7.40 11.05 -13.43
C GLY A 231 -6.18 11.66 -12.73
N LEU A 232 -5.62 12.77 -13.24
CA LEU A 232 -4.46 13.44 -12.64
C LEU A 232 -4.82 14.19 -11.35
N VAL A 233 -5.99 14.84 -11.33
CA VAL A 233 -6.41 15.75 -10.25
C VAL A 233 -6.42 15.06 -8.88
N SER A 234 -6.98 13.85 -8.82
CA SER A 234 -7.09 13.11 -7.56
C SER A 234 -5.73 12.79 -6.96
N ASN A 235 -4.77 12.38 -7.78
CA ASN A 235 -3.42 12.06 -7.31
C ASN A 235 -2.71 13.30 -6.77
N LEU A 236 -2.83 14.44 -7.46
CA LEU A 236 -2.23 15.70 -7.03
C LEU A 236 -2.76 16.16 -5.66
N ILE A 237 -4.08 16.13 -5.48
CA ILE A 237 -4.72 16.51 -4.21
C ILE A 237 -4.28 15.57 -3.08
N LEU A 238 -4.27 14.25 -3.30
CA LEU A 238 -3.84 13.29 -2.29
C LEU A 238 -2.35 13.43 -1.94
N SER A 239 -1.48 13.63 -2.94
CA SER A 239 -0.05 13.89 -2.71
C SER A 239 0.18 15.17 -1.91
N TYR A 240 -0.56 16.25 -2.23
CA TYR A 240 -0.52 17.49 -1.43
C TYR A 240 -0.97 17.24 0.02
N ALA A 241 -2.07 16.51 0.22
CA ALA A 241 -2.56 16.20 1.56
C ALA A 241 -1.54 15.41 2.38
N VAL A 242 -0.91 14.37 1.80
CA VAL A 242 0.16 13.60 2.46
C VAL A 242 1.34 14.51 2.82
N PHE A 243 1.83 15.28 1.85
CA PHE A 243 2.97 16.17 2.03
C PHE A 243 2.73 17.22 3.12
N GLY A 244 1.56 17.87 3.11
CA GLY A 244 1.22 18.90 4.07
C GLY A 244 0.92 18.34 5.47
N ILE A 245 0.22 17.20 5.58
CA ILE A 245 0.03 16.52 6.87
C ILE A 245 1.39 16.11 7.46
N LEU A 246 2.29 15.54 6.67
CA LEU A 246 3.64 15.19 7.13
C LEU A 246 4.40 16.44 7.63
N SER A 247 4.33 17.53 6.88
CA SER A 247 4.95 18.81 7.28
C SER A 247 4.39 19.32 8.62
N LEU A 248 3.08 19.21 8.84
CA LEU A 248 2.43 19.57 10.10
C LEU A 248 2.80 18.65 11.25
N LEU A 249 2.91 17.35 11.00
CA LEU A 249 3.37 16.39 11.99
C LEU A 249 4.78 16.72 12.43
N LEU A 250 5.71 17.04 11.52
CA LEU A 250 7.10 17.37 11.87
C LEU A 250 7.25 18.66 12.68
N VAL A 251 6.37 19.66 12.52
CA VAL A 251 6.42 20.91 13.33
C VAL A 251 5.53 20.88 14.58
N TYR A 252 4.85 19.77 14.86
CA TYR A 252 3.83 19.70 15.91
C TYR A 252 4.25 20.29 17.29
N PRO A 253 5.43 19.97 17.87
CA PRO A 253 5.80 20.47 19.20
C PRO A 253 6.18 21.95 19.19
N ILE A 254 6.77 22.45 18.10
CA ILE A 254 7.29 23.82 18.04
C ILE A 254 6.24 24.86 17.65
N ARG A 255 5.07 24.44 17.15
CA ARG A 255 4.01 25.35 16.69
C ARG A 255 3.34 26.18 17.79
N ASN A 256 3.48 25.75 19.04
CA ASN A 256 2.90 26.42 20.21
C ASN A 256 3.92 27.32 20.94
N LEU A 257 5.19 27.33 20.51
CA LEU A 257 6.20 28.23 21.05
C LEU A 257 5.94 29.66 20.57
N ASP A 258 6.19 30.64 21.43
CA ASP A 258 5.88 32.05 21.14
C ASP A 258 6.61 32.57 19.89
N GLU A 259 7.82 32.11 19.64
CA GLU A 259 8.63 32.44 18.45
C GLU A 259 8.02 31.96 17.13
N ASN A 260 7.12 30.97 17.16
CA ASN A 260 6.62 30.29 15.97
C ASN A 260 5.09 30.40 15.81
N LYS A 261 4.46 31.47 16.31
CA LYS A 261 3.00 31.68 16.21
C LYS A 261 2.48 31.55 14.78
N TRP A 262 3.28 31.90 13.77
CA TRP A 262 2.94 31.73 12.36
C TRP A 262 2.70 30.26 11.96
N LEU A 263 3.33 29.28 12.61
CA LEU A 263 3.12 27.85 12.35
C LEU A 263 1.71 27.40 12.74
N LYS A 264 1.17 27.96 13.82
CA LYS A 264 -0.22 27.71 14.23
C LYS A 264 -1.20 28.23 13.18
N THR A 265 -0.91 29.41 12.64
CA THR A 265 -1.66 30.02 11.55
C THR A 265 -1.58 29.17 10.29
N TYR A 266 -0.37 28.76 9.87
CA TYR A 266 -0.15 27.85 8.75
C TYR A 266 -0.94 26.55 8.90
N SER A 267 -0.91 25.91 10.08
CA SER A 267 -1.66 24.67 10.33
C SER A 267 -3.17 24.85 10.11
N ARG A 268 -3.74 25.97 10.55
CA ARG A 268 -5.17 26.26 10.32
C ARG A 268 -5.46 26.51 8.84
N TYR A 269 -4.63 27.31 8.16
CA TYR A 269 -4.80 27.59 6.73
C TYR A 269 -4.62 26.35 5.87
N PHE A 270 -3.69 25.45 6.20
CA PHE A 270 -3.53 24.18 5.49
C PHE A 270 -4.84 23.40 5.44
N TYR A 271 -5.46 23.14 6.59
CA TYR A 271 -6.73 22.40 6.62
C TYR A 271 -7.88 23.18 5.99
N PHE A 272 -7.91 24.51 6.11
CA PHE A 272 -8.93 25.33 5.47
C PHE A 272 -8.83 25.29 3.94
N LEU A 273 -7.63 25.48 3.39
CA LEU A 273 -7.36 25.43 1.95
C LEU A 273 -7.49 24.01 1.37
N LEU A 274 -7.42 22.98 2.21
CA LEU A 274 -7.67 21.60 1.80
C LEU A 274 -9.17 21.34 1.52
N ILE A 275 -10.10 22.12 2.08
CA ILE A 275 -11.54 21.95 1.86
C ILE A 275 -11.93 22.05 0.38
N PRO A 276 -11.64 23.14 -0.36
CA PRO A 276 -12.01 23.23 -1.78
C PRO A 276 -11.39 22.09 -2.60
N LEU A 277 -10.14 21.71 -2.29
CA LEU A 277 -9.48 20.56 -2.89
C LEU A 277 -10.26 19.25 -2.70
N LEU A 278 -10.73 19.01 -1.48
CA LEU A 278 -11.53 17.81 -1.18
C LEU A 278 -12.90 17.85 -1.87
N LEU A 279 -13.54 19.01 -2.00
CA LEU A 279 -14.79 19.14 -2.75
C LEU A 279 -14.60 18.74 -4.22
N LEU A 280 -13.53 19.22 -4.86
CA LEU A 280 -13.20 18.81 -6.22
C LEU A 280 -12.88 17.32 -6.30
N LEU A 281 -12.17 16.76 -5.31
CA LEU A 281 -11.90 15.33 -5.23
C LEU A 281 -13.18 14.49 -5.19
N PHE A 282 -14.19 14.90 -4.41
CA PHE A 282 -15.50 14.26 -4.36
C PHE A 282 -16.22 14.31 -5.72
N VAL A 283 -16.22 15.47 -6.38
CA VAL A 283 -16.82 15.63 -7.72
C VAL A 283 -16.12 14.73 -8.75
N ALA A 284 -14.77 14.71 -8.72
CA ALA A 284 -13.97 13.92 -9.65
C ALA A 284 -14.21 12.42 -9.48
N VAL A 285 -14.22 11.90 -8.24
CA VAL A 285 -14.45 10.48 -7.99
C VAL A 285 -15.91 10.08 -8.24
N GLY A 286 -16.87 10.92 -7.86
CA GLY A 286 -18.31 10.69 -8.09
C GLY A 286 -18.63 10.55 -9.57
N THR A 287 -18.08 11.44 -10.42
CA THR A 287 -18.25 11.36 -11.88
C THR A 287 -17.72 10.05 -12.46
N ARG A 288 -16.58 9.56 -11.96
CA ARG A 288 -15.99 8.29 -12.41
C ARG A 288 -16.78 7.09 -11.97
N VAL A 289 -17.24 7.07 -10.72
CA VAL A 289 -18.05 5.98 -10.18
C VAL A 289 -19.38 5.89 -10.90
N SER A 290 -20.06 7.02 -11.15
CA SER A 290 -21.32 7.03 -11.91
C SER A 290 -21.14 6.48 -13.33
N ARG A 291 -20.04 6.82 -14.01
CA ARG A 291 -19.84 6.41 -15.41
C ARG A 291 -19.38 4.96 -15.57
N TYR A 292 -18.52 4.48 -14.67
CA TYR A 292 -17.77 3.25 -14.85
C TYR A 292 -17.96 2.22 -13.71
N GLY A 293 -18.76 2.53 -12.70
CA GLY A 293 -18.91 1.71 -11.50
C GLY A 293 -17.74 1.83 -10.52
N ILE A 294 -17.77 1.00 -9.48
CA ILE A 294 -16.74 0.95 -8.45
C ILE A 294 -15.64 -0.04 -8.89
N THR A 295 -14.39 0.38 -8.72
CA THR A 295 -13.17 -0.45 -8.84
C THR A 295 -12.34 -0.28 -7.57
N GLU A 296 -11.33 -1.12 -7.29
CA GLU A 296 -10.55 -0.98 -6.04
C GLU A 296 -9.95 0.43 -5.93
N ASN A 297 -9.33 0.92 -7.02
CA ASN A 297 -8.76 2.28 -7.04
C ASN A 297 -9.79 3.38 -6.71
N ARG A 298 -11.01 3.30 -7.25
CA ARG A 298 -12.06 4.29 -6.97
C ARG A 298 -12.58 4.17 -5.55
N TYR A 299 -12.66 2.95 -5.03
CA TYR A 299 -12.99 2.71 -3.64
C TYR A 299 -11.96 3.37 -2.71
N PHE A 300 -10.66 3.16 -2.94
CA PHE A 300 -9.61 3.79 -2.13
C PHE A 300 -9.63 5.31 -2.24
N LEU A 301 -9.90 5.88 -3.43
CA LEU A 301 -10.08 7.32 -3.59
C LEU A 301 -11.25 7.86 -2.75
N ILE A 302 -12.40 7.18 -2.74
CA ILE A 302 -13.54 7.56 -1.89
C ILE A 302 -13.16 7.46 -0.42
N LEU A 303 -12.58 6.34 -0.01
CA LEU A 303 -12.20 6.08 1.38
C LEU A 303 -11.23 7.16 1.89
N LEU A 304 -10.18 7.47 1.11
CA LEU A 304 -9.21 8.50 1.45
C LEU A 304 -9.83 9.90 1.42
N ALA A 305 -10.72 10.21 0.48
CA ALA A 305 -11.41 11.51 0.45
C ALA A 305 -12.28 11.71 1.70
N VAL A 306 -13.08 10.70 2.07
CA VAL A 306 -13.91 10.73 3.27
C VAL A 306 -13.06 10.82 4.54
N TRP A 307 -12.00 10.01 4.63
CA TRP A 307 -11.08 10.02 5.76
C TRP A 307 -10.36 11.37 5.90
N LEU A 308 -9.80 11.91 4.81
CA LEU A 308 -9.14 13.21 4.78
C LEU A 308 -10.10 14.33 5.15
N PHE A 309 -11.35 14.28 4.66
CA PHE A 309 -12.37 15.25 5.05
C PHE A 309 -12.65 15.18 6.55
N GLY A 310 -12.82 13.99 7.11
CA GLY A 310 -12.98 13.80 8.56
C GLY A 310 -11.81 14.35 9.37
N ILE A 311 -10.57 14.05 8.96
CA ILE A 311 -9.35 14.61 9.58
C ILE A 311 -9.34 16.14 9.48
N THR A 312 -9.66 16.70 8.31
CA THR A 312 -9.70 18.14 8.07
C THR A 312 -10.68 18.83 9.02
N ILE A 313 -11.91 18.33 9.10
CA ILE A 313 -12.94 18.85 10.00
C ILE A 313 -12.50 18.73 11.47
N TYR A 314 -11.93 17.59 11.88
CA TYR A 314 -11.42 17.39 13.23
C TYR A 314 -10.37 18.44 13.61
N PHE A 315 -9.37 18.68 12.75
CA PHE A 315 -8.31 19.65 13.05
C PHE A 315 -8.77 21.11 12.99
N LEU A 316 -9.82 21.42 12.21
CA LEU A 316 -10.39 22.77 12.19
C LEU A 316 -11.25 23.10 13.42
N ILE A 317 -12.04 22.12 13.90
CA ILE A 317 -13.02 22.34 14.97
C ILE A 317 -12.44 22.03 16.36
N SER A 318 -11.56 21.04 16.48
CA SER A 318 -11.08 20.56 17.78
C SER A 318 -10.22 21.60 18.51
N LYS A 319 -10.60 21.92 19.76
CA LYS A 319 -9.82 22.78 20.66
C LYS A 319 -8.53 22.09 21.14
N LYS A 320 -8.51 20.76 21.23
CA LYS A 320 -7.36 19.94 21.65
C LYS A 320 -7.07 18.90 20.58
N GLN A 321 -6.15 19.24 19.68
CA GLN A 321 -5.78 18.39 18.55
C GLN A 321 -4.82 17.27 18.97
N ASN A 322 -5.23 16.03 18.73
CA ASN A 322 -4.44 14.83 18.98
C ASN A 322 -3.95 14.21 17.68
N ILE A 323 -2.65 14.32 17.42
CA ILE A 323 -2.02 13.82 16.17
C ILE A 323 -2.05 12.29 16.04
N LYS A 324 -2.24 11.56 17.15
CA LYS A 324 -2.39 10.10 17.12
C LYS A 324 -3.60 9.65 16.31
N LEU A 325 -4.63 10.51 16.22
CA LEU A 325 -5.84 10.20 15.47
C LEU A 325 -5.52 9.88 14.01
N ILE A 326 -4.50 10.51 13.43
CA ILE A 326 -4.12 10.32 12.02
C ILE A 326 -3.74 8.85 11.76
N PRO A 327 -2.66 8.29 12.36
CA PRO A 327 -2.30 6.90 12.09
C PRO A 327 -3.30 5.89 12.67
N ILE A 328 -3.94 6.17 13.79
CA ILE A 328 -4.94 5.25 14.38
C ILE A 328 -6.14 5.10 13.43
N SER A 329 -6.76 6.22 13.05
CA SER A 329 -7.94 6.17 12.18
C SER A 329 -7.60 5.64 10.79
N LEU A 330 -6.44 6.01 10.23
CA LEU A 330 -5.99 5.51 8.94
C LEU A 330 -5.74 3.99 8.98
N CYS A 331 -5.15 3.48 10.06
CA CYS A 331 -4.95 2.03 10.26
C CYS A 331 -6.30 1.31 10.28
N VAL A 332 -7.27 1.81 11.05
CA VAL A 332 -8.62 1.20 11.15
C VAL A 332 -9.32 1.19 9.79
N VAL A 333 -9.42 2.33 9.09
CA VAL A 333 -10.11 2.37 7.78
C VAL A 333 -9.39 1.52 6.73
N THR A 334 -8.06 1.44 6.80
CA THR A 334 -7.26 0.59 5.92
C THR A 334 -7.59 -0.87 6.17
N LEU A 335 -7.52 -1.37 7.43
CA LEU A 335 -7.85 -2.75 7.77
C LEU A 335 -9.27 -3.15 7.35
N LEU A 336 -10.25 -2.27 7.58
CA LEU A 336 -11.65 -2.50 7.18
C LEU A 336 -11.82 -2.63 5.66
N SER A 337 -10.88 -2.09 4.86
CA SER A 337 -10.94 -2.13 3.40
C SER A 337 -10.36 -3.40 2.77
N ILE A 338 -9.73 -4.30 3.55
CA ILE A 338 -8.94 -5.43 3.03
C ILE A 338 -9.79 -6.70 2.82
N TYR A 339 -10.62 -7.06 3.80
CA TYR A 339 -11.44 -8.27 3.79
C TYR A 339 -12.88 -8.00 4.22
N GLY A 340 -13.82 -8.85 3.79
CA GLY A 340 -15.25 -8.73 4.06
C GLY A 340 -16.06 -8.08 2.92
N PRO A 341 -17.39 -8.07 3.02
CA PRO A 341 -18.28 -7.50 1.99
C PRO A 341 -18.07 -5.99 1.79
N GLN A 342 -17.66 -5.28 2.84
CA GLN A 342 -17.31 -3.85 2.80
C GLN A 342 -15.91 -3.58 2.23
N SER A 343 -15.09 -4.60 1.99
CA SER A 343 -13.73 -4.40 1.46
C SER A 343 -13.74 -3.77 0.08
N ALA A 344 -12.65 -3.08 -0.27
CA ALA A 344 -12.46 -2.53 -1.61
C ALA A 344 -12.63 -3.60 -2.69
N PHE A 345 -12.13 -4.80 -2.41
CA PHE A 345 -12.18 -5.94 -3.32
C PHE A 345 -13.59 -6.52 -3.45
N GLY A 346 -14.30 -6.73 -2.35
CA GLY A 346 -15.67 -7.27 -2.37
C GLY A 346 -16.67 -6.33 -3.06
N VAL A 347 -16.59 -5.03 -2.75
CA VAL A 347 -17.45 -4.01 -3.36
C VAL A 347 -17.13 -3.85 -4.85
N ALA A 348 -15.86 -3.78 -5.23
CA ALA A 348 -15.46 -3.65 -6.62
C ALA A 348 -15.85 -4.88 -7.44
N GLU A 349 -15.56 -6.08 -6.95
CA GLU A 349 -15.92 -7.34 -7.61
C GLU A 349 -17.44 -7.43 -7.84
N THR A 350 -18.24 -7.12 -6.83
CA THR A 350 -19.70 -7.12 -6.92
C THR A 350 -20.20 -6.08 -7.93
N SER A 351 -19.66 -4.86 -7.89
CA SER A 351 -20.01 -3.79 -8.83
C SER A 351 -19.71 -4.20 -10.27
N GLN A 352 -18.53 -4.77 -10.53
CA GLN A 352 -18.12 -5.18 -11.87
C GLN A 352 -18.90 -6.39 -12.38
N LYS A 353 -19.18 -7.38 -11.52
CA LYS A 353 -20.09 -8.49 -11.86
C LYS A 353 -21.47 -7.99 -12.26
N GLN A 354 -22.02 -7.04 -11.52
CA GLN A 354 -23.33 -6.47 -11.81
C GLN A 354 -23.34 -5.70 -13.15
N ILE A 355 -22.27 -4.97 -13.46
CA ILE A 355 -22.12 -4.30 -14.75
C ILE A 355 -22.12 -5.33 -15.88
N LEU A 356 -21.32 -6.40 -15.74
CA LEU A 356 -21.22 -7.44 -16.76
C LEU A 356 -22.59 -8.10 -16.99
N ILE A 357 -23.24 -8.57 -15.93
CA ILE A 357 -24.52 -9.28 -16.05
C ILE A 357 -25.62 -8.37 -16.62
N ASN A 358 -25.64 -7.09 -16.28
CA ASN A 358 -26.61 -6.14 -16.82
C ASN A 358 -26.44 -5.95 -18.33
N ILE A 359 -25.20 -5.94 -18.84
CA ILE A 359 -24.94 -5.89 -20.29
C ILE A 359 -25.46 -7.16 -20.95
N PHE A 360 -25.14 -8.34 -20.43
CA PHE A 360 -25.62 -9.60 -21.02
C PHE A 360 -27.15 -9.74 -20.96
N LYS A 361 -27.80 -9.27 -19.87
CA LYS A 361 -29.26 -9.22 -19.78
C LYS A 361 -29.88 -8.33 -20.85
N LYS A 362 -29.26 -7.18 -21.15
CA LYS A 362 -29.73 -6.26 -22.20
C LYS A 362 -29.81 -6.93 -23.57
N TYR A 363 -28.94 -7.90 -23.85
CA TYR A 363 -28.92 -8.64 -25.12
C TYR A 363 -29.50 -10.06 -24.99
N HIS A 364 -30.31 -10.33 -23.96
CA HIS A 364 -30.95 -11.62 -23.70
C HIS A 364 -29.98 -12.83 -23.67
N ALA A 365 -28.72 -12.58 -23.32
CA ALA A 365 -27.65 -13.58 -23.28
C ALA A 365 -27.44 -14.13 -21.86
N VAL A 366 -28.53 -14.28 -21.09
CA VAL A 366 -28.54 -14.86 -19.74
C VAL A 366 -29.68 -15.87 -19.65
N PHE A 367 -29.33 -17.13 -19.39
CA PHE A 367 -30.28 -18.24 -19.25
C PHE A 367 -30.06 -18.92 -17.90
N ASN A 368 -31.11 -19.02 -17.07
CA ASN A 368 -31.04 -19.62 -15.72
C ASN A 368 -29.90 -19.05 -14.84
N GLY A 369 -29.68 -17.73 -14.91
CA GLY A 369 -28.61 -17.05 -14.16
C GLY A 369 -27.18 -17.30 -14.69
N LYS A 370 -27.04 -18.05 -15.78
CA LYS A 370 -25.76 -18.32 -16.46
C LYS A 370 -25.66 -17.48 -17.72
N ILE A 371 -24.45 -17.01 -18.00
CA ILE A 371 -24.20 -16.18 -19.16
C ILE A 371 -23.97 -17.08 -20.38
N SER A 372 -24.59 -16.76 -21.51
CA SER A 372 -24.35 -17.39 -22.80
C SER A 372 -23.49 -16.51 -23.71
N ARG A 373 -23.06 -17.05 -24.83
CA ARG A 373 -22.35 -16.29 -25.87
C ARG A 373 -23.16 -15.07 -26.30
N MET A 374 -22.52 -13.92 -26.44
CA MET A 374 -23.14 -12.71 -26.96
C MET A 374 -23.60 -12.87 -28.42
N PRO A 375 -24.74 -12.27 -28.81
CA PRO A 375 -25.16 -12.24 -30.20
C PRO A 375 -24.26 -11.31 -31.03
N VAL A 376 -24.28 -11.50 -32.36
CA VAL A 376 -23.42 -10.74 -33.29
C VAL A 376 -23.75 -9.23 -33.34
N GLN A 377 -24.99 -8.84 -32.98
CA GLN A 377 -25.49 -7.46 -33.09
C GLN A 377 -25.23 -6.57 -31.86
N VAL A 378 -24.26 -6.90 -31.01
CA VAL A 378 -23.94 -6.08 -29.83
C VAL A 378 -23.31 -4.75 -30.23
N SER A 379 -23.75 -3.65 -29.61
CA SER A 379 -23.15 -2.34 -29.89
C SER A 379 -21.67 -2.33 -29.46
N VAL A 380 -20.81 -1.68 -30.25
CA VAL A 380 -19.36 -1.55 -29.97
C VAL A 380 -19.10 -1.03 -28.55
N LYS A 381 -19.92 -0.08 -28.09
CA LYS A 381 -19.83 0.50 -26.74
C LYS A 381 -20.06 -0.54 -25.65
N ASP A 382 -21.10 -1.36 -25.77
CA ASP A 382 -21.44 -2.36 -24.76
C ASP A 382 -20.50 -3.57 -24.83
N GLY A 383 -20.09 -4.00 -26.03
CA GLY A 383 -19.09 -5.05 -26.23
C GLY A 383 -17.75 -4.68 -25.61
N ASN A 384 -17.24 -3.48 -25.89
CA ASN A 384 -16.01 -2.97 -25.29
C ASN A 384 -16.12 -2.85 -23.77
N ARG A 385 -17.27 -2.41 -23.26
CA ARG A 385 -17.50 -2.32 -21.81
C ARG A 385 -17.52 -3.71 -21.16
N ALA A 386 -18.18 -4.69 -21.76
CA ALA A 386 -18.21 -6.06 -21.27
C ALA A 386 -16.81 -6.69 -21.28
N ALA A 387 -16.05 -6.53 -22.38
CA ALA A 387 -14.69 -7.02 -22.49
C ALA A 387 -13.75 -6.39 -21.45
N ALA A 388 -13.85 -5.07 -21.23
CA ALA A 388 -13.07 -4.36 -20.22
C ALA A 388 -13.42 -4.80 -18.79
N THR A 389 -14.70 -4.97 -18.48
CA THR A 389 -15.16 -5.47 -17.18
C THR A 389 -14.72 -6.92 -16.95
N LEU A 390 -14.77 -7.77 -17.97
CA LEU A 390 -14.27 -9.15 -17.90
C LEU A 390 -12.76 -9.19 -17.65
N GLN A 391 -12.00 -8.37 -18.39
CA GLN A 391 -10.56 -8.22 -18.18
C GLN A 391 -10.23 -7.77 -16.77
N TYR A 392 -10.97 -6.79 -16.25
CA TYR A 392 -10.82 -6.33 -14.87
C TYR A 392 -11.02 -7.48 -13.86
N LEU A 393 -12.13 -8.22 -13.98
CA LEU A 393 -12.46 -9.31 -13.05
C LEU A 393 -11.39 -10.39 -13.06
N ILE A 394 -10.97 -10.85 -14.23
CA ILE A 394 -9.97 -11.91 -14.37
C ILE A 394 -8.58 -11.45 -13.90
N LYS A 395 -8.16 -10.22 -14.24
CA LYS A 395 -6.83 -9.73 -13.87
C LYS A 395 -6.69 -9.49 -12.37
N ASN A 396 -7.73 -8.92 -11.75
CA ASN A 396 -7.69 -8.53 -10.33
C ASN A 396 -8.09 -9.67 -9.40
N HIS A 397 -9.10 -10.47 -9.77
CA HIS A 397 -9.72 -11.47 -8.90
C HIS A 397 -9.60 -12.92 -9.40
N ASP A 398 -8.86 -13.16 -10.49
CA ASP A 398 -8.72 -14.46 -11.18
C ASP A 398 -10.02 -14.95 -11.87
N LEU A 399 -9.90 -15.97 -12.74
CA LEU A 399 -11.01 -16.59 -13.46
C LEU A 399 -12.09 -17.15 -12.52
N SER A 400 -11.72 -17.62 -11.33
CA SER A 400 -12.64 -18.08 -10.29
C SER A 400 -13.68 -17.03 -9.89
N SER A 401 -13.37 -15.72 -10.01
CA SER A 401 -14.32 -14.65 -9.71
C SER A 401 -15.61 -14.74 -10.52
N ILE A 402 -15.56 -15.18 -11.77
CA ILE A 402 -16.72 -15.30 -12.66
C ILE A 402 -17.40 -16.68 -12.61
N GLN A 403 -17.04 -17.56 -11.67
CA GLN A 403 -17.60 -18.92 -11.55
C GLN A 403 -19.13 -18.93 -11.51
N SER A 404 -19.75 -17.95 -10.85
CA SER A 404 -21.21 -17.82 -10.77
C SER A 404 -21.88 -17.76 -12.15
N PHE A 405 -21.19 -17.29 -13.19
CA PHE A 405 -21.70 -17.16 -14.56
C PHE A 405 -21.58 -18.45 -15.39
N PHE A 406 -20.77 -19.42 -14.96
CA PHE A 406 -20.49 -20.65 -15.71
C PHE A 406 -21.02 -21.90 -14.97
N LYS A 407 -21.38 -22.93 -15.73
CA LYS A 407 -21.66 -24.28 -15.18
C LYS A 407 -20.39 -25.09 -15.00
N LYS A 408 -19.41 -24.91 -15.90
CA LYS A 408 -18.10 -25.57 -15.82
C LYS A 408 -17.34 -25.06 -14.59
N ASN A 409 -16.62 -25.95 -13.92
CA ASN A 409 -15.68 -25.58 -12.87
C ASN A 409 -14.48 -24.85 -13.50
N LEU A 410 -14.35 -23.56 -13.18
CA LEU A 410 -13.33 -22.67 -13.74
C LEU A 410 -11.95 -22.88 -13.12
N ASP A 411 -11.86 -23.47 -11.92
CA ASP A 411 -10.58 -23.84 -11.33
C ASP A 411 -9.92 -24.96 -12.15
N VAL A 412 -10.71 -25.98 -12.53
CA VAL A 412 -10.26 -27.06 -13.43
C VAL A 412 -9.85 -26.50 -14.81
N VAL A 413 -10.55 -25.48 -15.31
CA VAL A 413 -10.17 -24.79 -16.56
C VAL A 413 -8.84 -24.06 -16.38
N SER A 414 -8.68 -23.32 -15.28
CA SER A 414 -7.44 -22.63 -14.93
C SER A 414 -6.25 -23.59 -14.89
N ASP A 415 -6.41 -24.74 -14.24
CA ASP A 415 -5.38 -25.78 -14.13
C ASP A 415 -5.03 -26.37 -15.50
N SER A 416 -6.04 -26.64 -16.33
CA SER A 416 -5.83 -27.13 -17.69
C SER A 416 -5.07 -26.11 -18.56
N LEU A 417 -5.43 -24.82 -18.48
CA LEU A 417 -4.74 -23.75 -19.19
C LEU A 417 -3.29 -23.60 -18.73
N SER A 418 -3.03 -23.77 -17.43
CA SER A 418 -1.68 -23.77 -16.86
C SER A 418 -0.85 -24.92 -17.40
N LYS A 419 -1.38 -26.15 -17.38
CA LYS A 419 -0.72 -27.35 -17.92
C LYS A 419 -0.44 -27.22 -19.42
N GLN A 420 -1.39 -26.73 -20.20
CA GLN A 420 -1.20 -26.51 -21.63
C GLN A 420 -0.08 -25.50 -21.89
N LEU A 421 -0.04 -24.39 -21.16
CA LEU A 421 1.02 -23.40 -21.34
C LEU A 421 2.41 -24.02 -21.06
N ASN A 422 2.54 -24.84 -20.02
CA ASN A 422 3.80 -25.54 -19.70
C ASN A 422 4.25 -26.57 -20.78
N LEU A 423 3.33 -27.07 -21.62
CA LEU A 423 3.65 -28.05 -22.68
C LEU A 423 4.14 -27.39 -23.97
N TYR A 424 3.66 -26.18 -24.30
CA TYR A 424 3.97 -25.52 -25.57
C TYR A 424 5.21 -24.63 -25.53
N THR A 425 5.57 -24.12 -24.35
CA THR A 425 6.77 -23.32 -24.17
C THR A 425 7.81 -24.19 -23.45
N HIS A 426 8.84 -24.65 -24.16
CA HIS A 426 10.07 -25.13 -23.50
C HIS A 426 10.75 -24.02 -22.65
N LEU A 427 10.22 -22.80 -22.73
CA LEU A 427 10.50 -21.64 -21.88
C LEU A 427 9.47 -21.56 -20.74
N LYS A 428 9.95 -21.21 -19.54
CA LYS A 428 9.14 -21.13 -18.33
C LYS A 428 8.11 -20.00 -18.42
N THR A 429 6.88 -20.37 -18.08
CA THR A 429 5.67 -19.59 -18.30
C THR A 429 5.59 -18.38 -17.37
N ASN A 430 5.44 -17.18 -17.91
CA ASN A 430 5.27 -15.97 -17.09
C ASN A 430 3.83 -15.92 -16.53
N ASN A 431 3.66 -15.52 -15.26
CA ASN A 431 2.34 -15.28 -14.63
C ASN A 431 1.41 -14.42 -15.51
N TRP A 432 2.00 -13.50 -16.27
CA TRP A 432 1.30 -12.67 -17.24
C TRP A 432 0.63 -13.48 -18.37
N GLU A 433 1.35 -14.43 -18.97
CA GLU A 433 0.84 -15.25 -20.10
C GLU A 433 -0.34 -16.13 -19.67
N LEU A 434 -0.28 -16.69 -18.45
CA LEU A 434 -1.38 -17.48 -17.91
C LEU A 434 -2.64 -16.62 -17.72
N LYS A 435 -2.50 -15.38 -17.24
CA LYS A 435 -3.62 -14.44 -17.09
C LYS A 435 -4.21 -14.08 -18.45
N GLU A 436 -3.37 -13.82 -19.45
CA GLU A 436 -3.83 -13.53 -20.82
C GLU A 436 -4.52 -14.75 -21.46
N LYS A 437 -4.04 -15.97 -21.23
CA LYS A 437 -4.74 -17.20 -21.67
C LYS A 437 -6.11 -17.36 -21.02
N LYS A 438 -6.22 -17.14 -19.69
CA LYS A 438 -7.51 -17.17 -18.97
C LYS A 438 -8.49 -16.14 -19.53
N LEU A 439 -8.01 -14.92 -19.80
CA LEU A 439 -8.80 -13.85 -20.40
C LEU A 439 -9.26 -14.20 -21.81
N THR A 440 -8.36 -14.68 -22.65
CA THR A 440 -8.64 -15.08 -24.04
C THR A 440 -9.67 -16.20 -24.08
N TRP A 441 -9.50 -17.21 -23.22
CA TRP A 441 -10.48 -18.29 -23.07
C TRP A 441 -11.86 -17.75 -22.68
N ALA A 442 -11.94 -16.89 -21.67
CA ALA A 442 -13.21 -16.33 -21.22
C ALA A 442 -13.89 -15.46 -22.29
N LYS A 443 -13.13 -14.63 -23.02
CA LYS A 443 -13.65 -13.83 -24.13
C LYS A 443 -14.23 -14.72 -25.24
N ALA A 444 -13.53 -15.80 -25.60
CA ALA A 444 -13.98 -16.74 -26.63
C ALA A 444 -15.30 -17.44 -26.23
N GLN A 445 -15.41 -17.88 -24.97
CA GLN A 445 -16.65 -18.50 -24.46
C GLN A 445 -17.84 -17.53 -24.47
N LEU A 446 -17.58 -16.24 -24.25
CA LEU A 446 -18.61 -15.21 -24.13
C LEU A 446 -18.89 -14.45 -25.42
N GLY A 447 -18.14 -14.69 -26.50
CA GLY A 447 -18.30 -13.95 -27.76
C GLY A 447 -17.87 -12.49 -27.67
N LEU A 448 -16.83 -12.19 -26.89
CA LEU A 448 -16.27 -10.86 -26.64
C LEU A 448 -14.90 -10.65 -27.31
N SER A 449 -14.67 -11.39 -28.40
CA SER A 449 -13.42 -11.36 -29.20
C SER A 449 -13.37 -10.17 -30.14
#